data_AF-A0A916XZA9-F1
#
_entry.id   AF-A0A916XZA9-F1
#
_cell.length_a   1.000
_cell.length_b   1.000
_cell.length_c   1.000
_cell.angle_alpha   90.00
_cell.angle_beta   90.00
_cell.angle_gamma   90.00
#
_symmetry.space_group_name_H-M   'P 1'
#
loop_
_entity.id
_entity.type
_entity.pdbx_description
1 polymer ?
#
loop_
_entity_poly.entity_id
_entity_poly.type
_entity_poly.pdbx_seq_one_letter_code
_entity_poly.pdbx_strand_id
1 'polypeptide(L)'
;MKYNKNDCHENIEFRETFFNHVDNIKNNIAVSQDLKFRESVIFISNYVPVSLNQILNYSRTYPLGVFEKDRLKILEWYEENKCNNIQLKNTLVVPEVYQD
;
A
#
# COMPACT_ATOMS: atom_id res chain seq x y z
N MET A 1 -34.42 -15.81 2.62
CA MET A 1 -33.05 -16.24 2.28
C MET A 1 -32.12 -15.72 3.35
N LYS A 2 -31.45 -16.62 4.09
CA LYS A 2 -30.47 -16.27 5.11
C LYS A 2 -29.16 -15.93 4.41
N TYR A 3 -28.72 -14.68 4.47
CA TYR A 3 -27.34 -14.34 4.12
C TYR A 3 -26.46 -14.68 5.32
N ASN A 4 -25.52 -15.61 5.13
CA ASN A 4 -24.61 -16.05 6.18
C ASN A 4 -23.79 -14.87 6.69
N LYS A 5 -23.74 -14.74 8.02
CA LYS A 5 -22.85 -13.85 8.74
C LYS A 5 -21.45 -14.48 8.70
N ASN A 6 -20.57 -13.88 7.89
CA ASN A 6 -19.14 -13.69 8.13
C ASN A 6 -18.24 -14.92 8.40
N ASP A 7 -17.90 -15.69 7.36
CA ASP A 7 -16.57 -16.33 7.30
C ASP A 7 -15.55 -15.27 6.82
N CYS A 8 -15.32 -14.25 7.65
CA CYS A 8 -14.29 -13.26 7.37
C CYS A 8 -12.94 -13.84 7.77
N HIS A 9 -12.13 -14.23 6.79
CA HIS A 9 -10.81 -14.80 7.03
C HIS A 9 -9.77 -13.70 6.89
N GLU A 10 -9.67 -12.83 7.90
CA GLU A 10 -8.63 -11.80 7.93
C GLU A 10 -7.27 -12.43 8.23
N ASN A 11 -6.29 -12.16 7.37
CA ASN A 11 -4.90 -12.50 7.65
C ASN A 11 -4.27 -11.41 8.53
N ILE A 12 -4.04 -11.73 9.80
CA ILE A 12 -3.49 -10.80 10.80
C ILE A 12 -2.07 -10.34 10.42
N GLU A 13 -1.23 -11.26 9.92
CA GLU A 13 0.13 -10.93 9.50
C GLU A 13 0.13 -9.94 8.33
N PHE A 14 -0.75 -10.17 7.36
CA PHE A 14 -0.95 -9.25 6.26
C PHE A 14 -1.40 -7.88 6.75
N ARG A 15 -2.41 -7.83 7.64
CA ARG A 15 -2.92 -6.57 8.22
C ARG A 15 -1.81 -5.75 8.85
N GLU A 16 -1.05 -6.37 9.75
CA GLU A 16 0.01 -5.69 10.49
C GLU A 16 1.08 -5.16 9.54
N THR A 17 1.52 -5.99 8.59
CA THR A 17 2.51 -5.59 7.58
C THR A 17 2.00 -4.45 6.70
N PHE A 18 0.76 -4.56 6.23
CA PHE A 18 0.13 -3.57 5.38
C PHE A 18 0.03 -2.20 6.08
N PHE A 19 -0.51 -2.15 7.31
CA PHE A 19 -0.64 -0.90 8.04
C PHE A 19 0.70 -0.33 8.50
N ASN A 20 1.71 -1.17 8.80
CA ASN A 20 3.07 -0.70 9.05
C ASN A 20 3.64 0.09 7.85
N HIS A 21 3.41 -0.39 6.62
CA HIS A 21 3.82 0.35 5.41
C HIS A 21 3.00 1.63 5.21
N VAL A 22 1.69 1.60 5.44
CA VAL A 22 0.83 2.80 5.36
C VAL A 22 1.29 3.87 6.36
N ASP A 23 1.57 3.48 7.60
CA ASP A 23 2.04 4.40 8.64
C ASP A 23 3.44 4.93 8.32
N ASN A 24 4.34 4.09 7.79
CA ASN A 24 5.64 4.54 7.33
C ASN A 24 5.52 5.61 6.24
N ILE A 25 4.62 5.44 5.26
CA ILE A 25 4.37 6.45 4.23
C ILE A 25 3.81 7.72 4.89
N LYS A 26 2.77 7.61 5.71
CA LYS A 26 2.11 8.74 6.36
C LYS A 26 3.07 9.58 7.21
N ASN A 27 3.94 8.94 7.98
CA ASN A 27 4.84 9.63 8.89
C ASN A 27 6.01 10.31 8.15
N ASN A 28 6.38 9.80 6.98
CA ASN A 28 7.56 10.25 6.26
C ASN A 28 7.25 11.07 4.99
N ILE A 29 6.00 11.11 4.51
CA ILE A 29 5.57 11.82 3.29
C ILE A 29 6.05 13.29 3.24
N ALA A 30 6.04 13.99 4.38
CA ALA A 30 6.44 15.39 4.52
C ALA A 30 7.85 15.56 5.12
N VAL A 31 8.50 14.46 5.52
CA VAL A 31 9.76 14.47 6.28
C VAL A 31 10.92 13.94 5.42
N SER A 32 10.83 12.70 4.94
CA SER A 32 11.90 12.02 4.20
C SER A 32 11.33 10.95 3.28
N GLN A 33 11.58 11.04 1.97
CA GLN A 33 11.14 10.04 1.00
C GLN A 33 12.30 9.13 0.55
N ASP A 34 12.93 8.54 1.57
CA ASP A 34 14.07 7.64 1.45
C ASP A 34 13.72 6.26 0.85
N LEU A 35 14.69 5.36 0.84
CA LEU A 35 14.52 4.01 0.31
C LEU A 35 13.36 3.26 1.00
N LYS A 36 13.27 3.32 2.34
CA LYS A 36 12.23 2.62 3.10
C LYS A 36 10.85 3.18 2.83
N PHE A 37 10.74 4.50 2.64
CA PHE A 37 9.51 5.12 2.17
C PHE A 37 9.10 4.56 0.80
N ARG A 38 10.03 4.53 -0.17
CA ARG A 38 9.77 4.03 -1.52
C ARG A 38 9.40 2.56 -1.53
N GLU A 39 10.10 1.72 -0.78
CA GLU A 39 9.77 0.31 -0.57
C GLU A 39 8.35 0.15 -0.02
N SER A 40 7.94 1.01 0.91
CA SER A 40 6.57 0.98 1.44
C SER A 40 5.53 1.34 0.39
N VAL A 41 5.80 2.34 -0.45
CA VAL A 41 4.88 2.68 -1.56
C VAL A 41 4.82 1.55 -2.58
N ILE A 42 5.96 0.96 -2.93
CA ILE A 42 6.03 -0.20 -3.83
C ILE A 42 5.26 -1.38 -3.23
N PHE A 43 5.46 -1.69 -1.94
CA PHE A 43 4.70 -2.73 -1.25
C PHE A 43 3.19 -2.50 -1.41
N ILE A 44 2.68 -1.32 -1.08
CA ILE A 44 1.24 -1.01 -1.18
C ILE A 44 0.76 -1.13 -2.63
N SER A 45 1.56 -0.67 -3.59
CA SER A 45 1.22 -0.71 -5.01
C SER A 45 1.04 -2.13 -5.59
N ASN A 46 1.61 -3.14 -4.93
CA ASN A 46 1.41 -4.53 -5.32
C ASN A 46 -0.01 -5.03 -5.03
N TYR A 47 -0.80 -4.31 -4.22
CA TYR A 47 -2.16 -4.70 -3.84
C TYR A 47 -3.20 -3.68 -4.29
N VAL A 48 -2.88 -2.40 -4.11
CA VAL A 48 -3.78 -1.28 -4.38
C VAL A 48 -3.25 -0.49 -5.57
N PRO A 49 -4.10 -0.15 -6.56
CA PRO A 49 -3.70 0.78 -7.61
C PRO A 49 -3.47 2.18 -7.02
N VAL A 50 -2.21 2.52 -6.77
CA VAL A 50 -1.77 3.85 -6.33
C VAL A 50 -1.06 4.59 -7.46
N SER A 51 -0.92 5.91 -7.33
CA SER A 51 -0.32 6.79 -8.33
C SER A 51 1.21 6.68 -8.39
N LEU A 52 1.74 5.45 -8.45
CA LEU A 52 3.17 5.11 -8.55
C LEU A 52 3.88 5.91 -9.64
N ASN A 53 3.21 6.13 -10.77
CA ASN A 53 3.74 6.88 -11.91
C ASN A 53 4.16 8.31 -11.52
N GLN A 54 3.54 8.92 -10.51
CA GLN A 54 3.95 10.26 -10.06
C GLN A 54 5.27 10.23 -9.28
N ILE A 55 5.60 9.11 -8.63
CA ILE A 55 6.89 8.90 -7.95
C ILE A 55 7.96 8.51 -8.97
N LEU A 56 7.58 7.75 -10.00
CA LEU A 56 8.50 7.19 -11.00
C LEU A 56 9.01 8.20 -12.04
N ASN A 57 8.25 9.23 -12.38
CA ASN A 57 8.50 9.95 -13.64
C ASN A 57 9.44 11.17 -13.55
N TYR A 58 9.33 12.05 -12.53
CA TYR A 58 10.10 13.31 -12.55
C TYR A 58 10.61 13.85 -11.20
N SER A 59 9.85 13.76 -10.12
CA SER A 59 10.25 14.37 -8.83
C SER A 59 10.91 13.38 -7.86
N ARG A 60 10.81 12.05 -8.14
CA ARG A 60 11.16 10.98 -7.18
C ARG A 60 10.52 11.16 -5.80
N THR A 61 9.46 11.95 -5.74
CA THR A 61 8.72 12.29 -4.54
C THR A 61 7.24 12.12 -4.79
N TYR A 62 6.59 11.48 -3.85
CA TYR A 62 5.16 11.34 -3.72
C TYR A 62 4.57 12.63 -3.14
N PRO A 63 3.78 13.40 -3.91
CA PRO A 63 3.20 14.63 -3.38
C PRO A 63 2.14 14.35 -2.31
N LEU A 64 2.13 15.14 -1.23
CA LEU A 64 1.21 14.95 -0.10
C LEU A 64 -0.27 14.90 -0.53
N GLY A 65 -0.72 15.86 -1.35
CA GLY A 65 -2.12 15.91 -1.81
C GLY A 65 -2.52 14.75 -2.74
N VAL A 66 -1.54 14.02 -3.30
CA VAL A 66 -1.79 12.80 -4.09
C VAL A 66 -1.89 11.62 -3.14
N PHE A 67 -0.98 11.53 -2.17
CA PHE A 67 -1.03 10.51 -1.13
C PHE A 67 -2.34 10.57 -0.33
N GLU A 68 -2.87 11.74 0.00
CA GLU A 68 -4.16 11.84 0.71
C GLU A 68 -5.31 11.21 -0.06
N LYS A 69 -5.34 11.38 -1.40
CA LYS A 69 -6.35 10.77 -2.27
C LYS A 69 -6.17 9.26 -2.36
N ASP A 70 -4.94 8.80 -2.53
CA ASP A 70 -4.64 7.38 -2.62
C ASP A 70 -4.79 6.67 -1.26
N ARG A 71 -4.57 7.35 -0.14
CA ARG A 71 -4.81 6.83 1.21
C ARG A 71 -6.25 6.41 1.42
N LEU A 72 -7.21 7.17 0.89
CA LEU A 72 -8.63 6.80 0.94
C LEU A 72 -8.88 5.49 0.18
N LYS A 73 -8.35 5.38 -1.05
CA LYS A 73 -8.45 4.16 -1.86
C LYS A 73 -7.77 2.96 -1.21
N ILE A 74 -6.63 3.17 -0.53
CA ILE A 74 -5.90 2.14 0.22
C ILE A 74 -6.77 1.58 1.33
N LEU A 75 -7.45 2.45 2.08
CA LEU A 75 -8.34 2.05 3.17
C LEU A 75 -9.60 1.35 2.65
N GLU A 76 -10.22 1.89 1.59
CA GLU A 76 -11.39 1.28 0.94
C GLU A 76 -11.05 -0.12 0.42
N TRP A 77 -9.94 -0.26 -0.32
CA TRP A 77 -9.49 -1.56 -0.81
C TRP A 77 -9.24 -2.55 0.33
N TYR A 78 -8.62 -2.11 1.43
CA TYR A 78 -8.38 -2.97 2.58
C TYR A 78 -9.70 -3.48 3.16
N GLU A 79 -10.67 -2.60 3.40
CA GLU A 79 -11.97 -2.97 3.95
C GLU A 79 -12.74 -3.94 3.05
N GLU A 80 -12.66 -3.76 1.73
CA GLU A 80 -13.28 -4.64 0.74
C GLU A 80 -12.63 -6.02 0.65
N ASN A 81 -11.32 -6.12 0.94
CA ASN A 81 -10.54 -7.34 0.68
C ASN A 81 -10.07 -8.07 1.94
N LYS A 82 -10.10 -7.45 3.12
CA LYS A 82 -9.52 -8.01 4.36
C LYS A 82 -10.01 -9.41 4.69
N CYS A 83 -11.25 -9.74 4.34
CA CYS A 83 -11.85 -11.05 4.62
C CYS A 83 -11.42 -12.18 3.67
N ASN A 84 -10.60 -11.89 2.65
CA ASN A 84 -10.21 -12.84 1.60
C ASN A 84 -8.88 -13.58 1.89
N ASN A 85 -8.40 -13.59 3.14
CA ASN A 85 -7.14 -14.20 3.55
C ASN A 85 -5.97 -13.81 2.65
N ILE A 86 -5.75 -12.50 2.50
CA ILE A 86 -4.74 -11.94 1.61
C ILE A 86 -3.35 -12.47 2.02
N GLN A 87 -2.59 -13.00 1.08
CA GLN A 87 -1.25 -13.52 1.31
C GLN A 87 -0.21 -12.44 1.00
N LEU A 88 0.89 -12.44 1.77
CA LEU A 88 2.05 -11.63 1.45
C LEU A 88 2.67 -12.13 0.15
N LYS A 89 2.91 -11.20 -0.78
CA LYS A 89 3.62 -11.49 -2.02
C LYS A 89 5.11 -11.58 -1.72
N ASN A 90 5.71 -12.74 -2.00
CA ASN A 90 7.14 -13.02 -1.79
C ASN A 90 8.05 -12.22 -2.73
N THR A 91 7.49 -11.65 -3.80
CA THR A 91 8.21 -10.81 -4.76
C THR A 91 7.59 -9.42 -4.78
N LEU A 92 8.35 -8.44 -4.27
CA LEU A 92 8.07 -7.04 -4.56
C LEU A 92 8.40 -6.83 -6.04
N VAL A 93 7.40 -6.52 -6.85
CA VAL A 93 7.67 -6.02 -8.21
C VAL A 93 8.22 -4.61 -8.05
N VAL A 94 9.54 -4.52 -7.93
CA VAL A 94 10.28 -3.26 -7.91
C VAL A 94 10.42 -2.81 -9.37
N PRO A 95 9.81 -1.67 -9.77
CA PRO A 95 10.00 -1.12 -11.11
C PRO A 95 11.50 -0.97 -11.42
N GLU A 96 11.93 -1.23 -12.66
CA GLU A 96 13.34 -1.17 -13.09
C GLU A 96 14.05 0.13 -12.67
N VAL A 97 13.31 1.24 -12.57
CA VAL A 97 13.80 2.57 -12.16
C VAL A 97 14.36 2.58 -10.72
N TYR A 98 14.09 1.55 -9.90
CA TYR A 98 14.59 1.39 -8.54
C TYR A 98 15.54 0.19 -8.36
N GLN A 99 15.93 -0.47 -9.45
CA GLN A 99 16.92 -1.54 -9.44
C GLN A 99 18.30 -0.90 -9.72
N ASP A 100 18.91 -0.29 -8.69
CA ASP A 100 20.30 0.18 -8.73
C ASP A 100 21.29 -1.01 -8.58
#